data_AF-A0A5P1KK60-F1
#
_entry.id   AF-A0A5P1KK60-F1
#
_cell.length_a   1.000
_cell.length_b   1.000
_cell.length_c   1.000
_cell.angle_alpha   90.00
_cell.angle_beta   90.00
_cell.angle_gamma   90.00
#
_symmetry.space_group_name_H-M   'P 1'
#
loop_
_entity.id
_entity.type
_entity.pdbx_description
1 polymer ?
#
loop_
_entity_poly.entity_id
_entity_poly.type
_entity_poly.pdbx_seq_one_letter_code
_entity_poly.pdbx_strand_id
1 'polypeptide(L)'
;VLIAPAFGLVSLACQLMAAKLELFSVKGLISAIQGIGFVGCLVWAHHMFVIGMDGDSRAYFSVATMVIAIPTGMKVFSWLMSLYGMVIFMNNIPVVYLWCMCFVFLFTVG
;
A
#
# COMPACT_ATOMS: atom_id res chain seq x y z
N VAL A 1 -6.34 -1.00 -10.37
CA VAL A 1 -6.13 -2.37 -10.93
C VAL A 1 -4.66 -2.77 -10.94
N LEU A 2 -3.75 -2.03 -11.59
CA LEU A 2 -2.34 -2.41 -11.75
C LEU A 2 -1.57 -2.67 -10.43
N ILE A 3 -1.78 -1.85 -9.40
CA ILE A 3 -1.06 -1.98 -8.13
C ILE A 3 -1.57 -3.12 -7.23
N ALA A 4 -2.81 -3.58 -7.43
CA ALA A 4 -3.44 -4.54 -6.53
C ALA A 4 -2.75 -5.94 -6.55
N PRO A 5 -2.37 -6.50 -7.72
CA PRO A 5 -1.56 -7.72 -7.76
C PRO A 5 -0.19 -7.56 -7.11
N ALA A 6 0.50 -6.43 -7.32
CA ALA A 6 1.79 -6.15 -6.71
C ALA A 6 1.70 -6.14 -5.18
N PHE A 7 0.65 -5.52 -4.63
CA PHE A 7 0.36 -5.59 -3.20
C PHE A 7 0.15 -7.01 -2.68
N GLY A 8 -0.48 -7.88 -3.46
CA GLY A 8 -0.63 -9.30 -3.13
C GLY A 8 0.72 -10.01 -3.07
N LEU A 9 1.57 -9.80 -4.08
CA LEU A 9 2.91 -10.40 -4.13
C LEU A 9 3.81 -9.95 -2.99
N VAL A 10 3.81 -8.65 -2.65
CA VAL A 10 4.57 -8.11 -1.51
C VAL A 10 4.05 -8.70 -0.20
N SER A 11 2.73 -8.81 -0.05
CA SER A 11 2.13 -9.43 1.14
C SER A 11 2.58 -10.89 1.30
N LEU A 12 2.52 -11.68 0.23
CA LEU A 12 2.97 -13.07 0.24
C LEU A 12 4.47 -13.19 0.53
N ALA A 13 5.29 -12.35 -0.12
CA ALA A 13 6.73 -12.32 0.11
C ALA A 13 7.07 -11.99 1.57
N CYS A 14 6.43 -10.96 2.15
CA CYS A 14 6.61 -10.61 3.56
C CYS A 14 6.23 -11.76 4.51
N GLN A 15 5.13 -12.47 4.23
CA GLN A 15 4.69 -13.62 5.03
C GLN A 15 5.70 -14.77 4.99
N LEU A 16 6.16 -15.12 3.79
CA LEU A 16 7.14 -16.20 3.58
C LEU A 16 8.49 -15.86 4.22
N MET A 17 8.97 -14.64 4.04
CA MET A 17 10.23 -14.20 4.61
C MET A 17 10.20 -14.15 6.14
N ALA A 18 9.09 -13.69 6.73
CA ALA A 18 8.93 -13.63 8.18
C ALA A 18 8.66 -15.00 8.82
N ALA A 19 8.44 -16.06 8.03
CA ALA A 19 8.02 -17.38 8.50
C ALA A 19 6.79 -17.32 9.44
N LYS A 20 5.89 -16.36 9.21
CA LYS A 20 4.67 -16.17 10.00
C LYS A 20 3.49 -16.84 9.30
N LEU A 21 2.59 -17.45 10.07
CA LEU A 21 1.35 -18.03 9.55
C LEU A 21 0.44 -16.96 8.94
N GLU A 22 0.43 -15.76 9.52
CA GLU A 22 -0.36 -14.63 9.05
C GLU A 22 0.46 -13.34 9.09
N LEU A 23 0.09 -12.40 8.20
CA LEU A 23 0.60 -11.04 8.24
C LEU A 23 0.00 -10.27 9.42
N PHE A 24 0.72 -9.26 9.88
CA PHE A 24 0.22 -8.37 10.90
C PHE A 24 -1.08 -7.69 10.44
N SER A 25 -2.18 -7.90 11.18
CA SER A 25 -3.51 -7.35 10.87
C SER A 25 -4.10 -7.80 9.52
N VAL A 26 -4.35 -9.11 9.35
CA VAL A 26 -5.03 -9.66 8.16
C VAL A 26 -6.38 -8.98 7.90
N LYS A 27 -7.19 -8.77 8.95
CA LYS A 27 -8.47 -8.06 8.84
C LYS A 27 -8.29 -6.63 8.30
N GLY A 28 -7.27 -5.93 8.79
CA GLY A 28 -6.92 -4.58 8.33
C GLY A 28 -6.45 -4.54 6.87
N LEU A 29 -5.71 -5.56 6.42
CA LEU A 29 -5.27 -5.69 5.02
C LEU A 29 -6.45 -5.93 4.07
N ILE A 30 -7.42 -6.76 4.47
CA ILE A 30 -8.63 -7.03 3.69
C ILE A 30 -9.47 -5.75 3.58
N SER A 31 -9.71 -5.07 4.71
CA SER A 31 -10.45 -3.80 4.70
C SER A 31 -9.72 -2.72 3.90
N ALA A 32 -8.39 -2.70 3.91
CA ALA A 32 -7.61 -1.77 3.12
C ALA A 32 -7.79 -2.00 1.61
N ILE A 33 -7.79 -3.24 1.14
CA ILE A 33 -8.01 -3.56 -0.29
C ILE A 33 -9.43 -3.16 -0.71
N GLN A 34 -10.44 -3.46 0.11
CA GLN A 34 -11.82 -3.05 -0.14
C GLN A 34 -11.95 -1.52 -0.19
N GLY A 35 -11.33 -0.82 0.76
CA GLY A 35 -11.32 0.65 0.80
C GLY A 35 -10.64 1.28 -0.42
N ILE A 36 -9.45 0.80 -0.79
CA ILE A 36 -8.72 1.29 -1.99
C ILE A 36 -9.55 1.05 -3.25
N GLY A 37 -10.15 -0.13 -3.38
CA GLY A 37 -10.99 -0.46 -4.54
C GLY A 37 -12.23 0.43 -4.66
N PHE A 38 -12.95 0.62 -3.55
CA PHE A 38 -14.16 1.42 -3.51
C PHE A 38 -13.86 2.91 -3.75
N VAL A 39 -12.97 3.51 -2.96
CA VAL A 39 -12.61 4.93 -3.09
C VAL A 39 -11.93 5.21 -4.42
N GLY A 40 -11.19 4.24 -4.99
CA GLY A 40 -10.58 4.36 -6.31
C GLY A 40 -11.57 4.67 -7.43
N CYS A 41 -12.82 4.22 -7.33
CA CYS A 41 -13.88 4.55 -8.30
C CYS A 41 -14.45 5.96 -8.12
N LEU A 42 -14.14 6.65 -7.01
CA LEU A 42 -14.71 7.95 -6.64
C LEU A 42 -13.76 9.14 -6.89
N VAL A 43 -12.55 8.89 -7.39
CA VAL A 43 -11.48 9.91 -7.43
C VAL A 43 -11.03 10.32 -8.83
N TRP A 44 -11.64 9.80 -9.90
CA TRP A 44 -11.16 9.98 -11.27
C TRP A 44 -10.88 11.45 -11.66
N ALA A 45 -11.67 12.38 -11.12
CA ALA A 45 -11.62 13.79 -11.50
C ALA A 45 -10.38 14.53 -10.98
N HIS A 46 -9.54 13.90 -10.13
CA HIS A 46 -8.26 14.50 -9.75
C HIS A 46 -7.29 14.71 -10.92
N HIS A 47 -7.48 13.99 -12.05
CA HIS A 47 -6.71 14.22 -13.28
C HIS A 47 -7.22 15.43 -14.08
N MET A 48 -8.33 16.04 -13.66
CA MET A 48 -9.05 17.08 -14.40
C MET A 48 -9.05 18.43 -13.67
N PHE A 49 -8.23 18.63 -12.63
CA PHE A 49 -8.32 19.85 -11.80
C PHE A 49 -8.13 21.19 -12.53
N VAL A 50 -7.48 21.18 -13.70
CA VAL A 50 -7.16 22.40 -14.46
C VAL A 50 -8.18 22.69 -15.57
N ILE A 51 -9.23 21.87 -15.75
CA ILE A 51 -10.23 22.09 -16.82
C ILE A 51 -11.23 23.23 -16.53
N GLY A 52 -11.10 23.93 -15.40
CA GLY A 52 -12.08 24.94 -14.96
C GLY A 52 -13.21 24.39 -14.07
N MET A 53 -12.95 23.30 -13.33
CA MET A 53 -13.85 22.74 -12.33
C MET A 53 -14.13 23.75 -11.19
N ASP A 54 -15.36 23.75 -10.66
CA ASP A 54 -15.77 24.61 -9.54
C ASP A 54 -15.00 24.30 -8.24
N GLY A 55 -15.03 25.25 -7.30
CA GLY A 55 -14.26 25.18 -6.06
C GLY A 55 -14.63 23.97 -5.19
N ASP A 56 -15.91 23.66 -5.09
CA ASP A 56 -16.43 22.62 -4.21
C ASP A 56 -16.09 21.23 -4.75
N SER A 57 -16.27 21.02 -6.06
CA SER A 57 -15.86 19.78 -6.73
C SER A 57 -14.36 19.52 -6.57
N ARG A 58 -13.52 20.54 -6.74
CA ARG A 58 -12.07 20.38 -6.53
C ARG A 58 -11.77 20.00 -5.08
N ALA A 59 -12.36 20.70 -4.11
CA ALA A 59 -12.16 20.39 -2.70
C ALA A 59 -12.58 18.95 -2.37
N TYR A 60 -13.74 18.51 -2.86
CA TYR A 60 -14.21 17.13 -2.71
C TYR A 60 -13.21 16.11 -3.28
N PHE A 61 -12.83 16.24 -4.56
CA PHE A 61 -11.94 15.27 -5.21
C PHE A 61 -10.52 15.30 -4.66
N SER A 62 -10.03 16.46 -4.18
CA SER A 62 -8.76 16.55 -3.45
C SER A 62 -8.83 15.76 -2.14
N VAL A 63 -9.85 15.98 -1.33
CA VAL A 63 -10.03 15.26 -0.05
C VAL A 63 -10.23 13.77 -0.28
N ALA A 64 -11.11 13.38 -1.22
CA ALA A 64 -11.38 11.99 -1.54
C ALA A 64 -10.12 11.24 -2.00
N THR A 65 -9.24 11.89 -2.77
CA THR A 65 -7.97 11.31 -3.21
C THR A 65 -7.01 11.13 -2.04
N MET A 66 -6.92 12.11 -1.12
CA MET A 66 -6.09 12.00 0.08
C MET A 66 -6.55 10.86 1.01
N VAL A 67 -7.85 10.56 1.08
CA VAL A 67 -8.39 9.45 1.90
C VAL A 67 -7.80 8.09 1.50
N ILE A 68 -7.42 7.89 0.23
CA ILE A 68 -6.79 6.65 -0.25
C ILE A 68 -5.45 6.38 0.45
N ALA A 69 -4.76 7.41 0.93
CA ALA A 69 -3.50 7.27 1.65
C ALA A 69 -3.65 6.48 2.96
N ILE A 70 -4.83 6.52 3.61
CA ILE A 70 -5.07 5.83 4.88
C ILE A 70 -4.99 4.29 4.71
N PRO A 71 -5.85 3.63 3.90
CA PRO A 71 -5.77 2.18 3.72
C PRO A 71 -4.45 1.76 3.05
N THR A 72 -3.87 2.60 2.20
CA THR A 72 -2.57 2.35 1.58
C THR A 72 -1.44 2.31 2.63
N GLY A 73 -1.41 3.30 3.53
CA GLY A 73 -0.49 3.36 4.66
C GLY A 73 -0.66 2.17 5.60
N MET A 74 -1.89 1.74 5.89
CA MET A 74 -2.14 0.54 6.69
C MET A 74 -1.45 -0.71 6.12
N LYS A 75 -1.40 -0.87 4.79
CA LYS A 75 -0.69 -1.98 4.15
C LYS A 75 0.82 -1.87 4.33
N VAL A 76 1.38 -0.68 4.13
CA VAL A 76 2.81 -0.41 4.36
C VAL A 76 3.21 -0.75 5.79
N PHE A 77 2.47 -0.25 6.78
CA PHE A 77 2.74 -0.55 8.18
C PHE A 77 2.59 -2.04 8.50
N SER A 78 1.58 -2.70 7.92
CA SER A 78 1.39 -4.14 8.09
C SER A 78 2.58 -4.95 7.56
N TRP A 79 3.14 -4.60 6.39
CA TRP A 79 4.35 -5.25 5.88
C TRP A 79 5.55 -5.03 6.79
N LEU A 80 5.80 -3.80 7.22
CA LEU A 80 6.90 -3.47 8.13
C LEU A 80 6.79 -4.23 9.46
N MET A 81 5.59 -4.26 10.06
CA MET A 81 5.33 -5.01 11.29
C MET A 81 5.43 -6.53 11.10
N SER A 82 5.09 -7.03 9.91
CA SER A 82 5.25 -8.45 9.59
C SER A 82 6.72 -8.83 9.51
N LEU A 83 7.58 -7.96 8.97
CA LEU A 83 9.03 -8.18 8.91
C LEU A 83 9.75 -7.84 10.22
N TYR A 84 9.12 -7.11 11.14
CA TYR A 84 9.71 -6.75 12.42
C TYR A 84 10.08 -7.99 13.25
N GLY A 85 11.29 -7.97 13.81
CA GLY A 85 11.86 -9.06 14.62
C GLY A 85 12.53 -10.17 13.81
N MET A 86 12.57 -10.09 12.48
CA MET A 86 13.34 -11.03 11.67
C MET A 86 14.84 -10.89 11.89
N VAL A 87 15.54 -12.02 12.02
CA VAL A 87 17.00 -12.08 12.04
C VAL A 87 17.50 -12.27 10.61
N ILE A 88 18.26 -11.29 10.11
CA ILE A 88 18.85 -11.34 8.78
C ILE A 88 20.38 -11.34 8.94
N PHE A 89 21.03 -12.37 8.42
CA PHE A 89 22.48 -12.43 8.39
C PHE A 89 22.99 -11.59 7.21
N MET A 90 23.78 -10.55 7.50
CA MET A 90 24.29 -9.61 6.48
C MET A 90 25.04 -10.28 5.33
N ASN A 91 25.69 -11.42 5.59
CA ASN A 91 26.42 -12.17 4.58
C ASN A 91 25.49 -12.93 3.60
N ASN A 92 24.21 -13.10 3.92
CA ASN A 92 23.24 -13.91 3.17
C ASN A 92 21.85 -13.25 3.14
N ILE A 93 21.75 -12.01 2.66
CA ILE A 93 20.47 -11.32 2.51
C ILE A 93 19.71 -11.89 1.29
N PRO A 94 18.46 -12.38 1.43
CA PRO A 94 17.67 -12.83 0.29
C PRO A 94 17.36 -11.69 -0.68
N VAL A 95 17.49 -11.91 -1.99
CA VAL A 95 17.15 -10.91 -3.03
C VAL A 95 15.71 -10.42 -2.91
N VAL A 96 14.79 -11.33 -2.56
CA VAL A 96 13.37 -11.01 -2.35
C VAL A 96 13.17 -9.99 -1.22
N TYR A 97 13.99 -10.06 -0.17
CA TYR A 97 13.94 -9.10 0.93
C TYR A 97 14.33 -7.71 0.46
N LEU A 98 15.43 -7.60 -0.28
CA LEU A 98 15.87 -6.33 -0.87
C LEU A 98 14.81 -5.75 -1.79
N TRP A 99 14.21 -6.58 -2.66
CA TRP A 99 13.16 -6.11 -3.56
C TRP A 99 11.92 -5.62 -2.81
N CYS A 100 11.46 -6.34 -1.77
CA CYS A 100 10.32 -5.91 -0.97
C CYS A 100 10.61 -4.61 -0.21
N MET A 101 11.80 -4.46 0.38
CA MET A 101 12.17 -3.23 1.09
C MET A 101 12.32 -2.05 0.13
N CYS A 102 12.91 -2.26 -1.06
CA CYS A 102 12.98 -1.25 -2.11
C CYS A 102 11.57 -0.88 -2.62
N PHE A 103 10.69 -1.86 -2.82
CA PHE A 103 9.30 -1.62 -3.17
C PHE A 103 8.62 -0.76 -2.11
N VAL A 104 8.70 -1.14 -0.83
CA VAL A 104 8.09 -0.38 0.28
C VAL A 104 8.62 1.05 0.30
N PHE A 105 9.94 1.24 0.23
CA PHE A 105 10.56 2.55 0.25
C PHE A 105 10.12 3.42 -0.95
N LEU A 106 10.32 2.96 -2.18
CA LEU A 106 10.00 3.73 -3.38
C LEU A 106 8.50 3.99 -3.49
N PHE A 107 7.67 3.03 -3.11
CA PHE A 107 6.22 3.19 -3.07
C PHE A 107 5.76 4.22 -2.03
N THR A 108 6.45 4.35 -0.88
CA THR A 108 6.13 5.38 0.12
C THR A 108 6.59 6.78 -0.27
N VAL A 109 7.63 6.90 -1.09
CA VAL A 109 8.16 8.21 -1.53
C VAL A 109 7.36 8.77 -2.72
N GLY A 110 6.87 7.90 -3.59
CA GLY A 110 6.04 8.28 -4.76
C GLY A 110 4.63 8.65 -4.38
#